data_AF-A0A2A9EFA1-F1
#
_entry.id   AF-A0A2A9EFA1-F1
#
_cell.length_a   1.000
_cell.length_b   1.000
_cell.length_c   1.000
_cell.angle_alpha   90.00
_cell.angle_beta   90.00
_cell.angle_gamma   90.00
#
_symmetry.space_group_name_H-M   'P 1'
#
loop_
_entity.id
_entity.type
_entity.pdbx_description
1 polymer ?
#
loop_
_entity_poly.entity_id
_entity_poly.type
_entity_poly.pdbx_seq_one_letter_code
_entity_poly.pdbx_strand_id
1 'polypeptide(L)'
;MARGTPERRPATSGPATPASAARGRRRSTRTPDATPLGSLSQAAPVPAGTKGCTSCGSRDLTRVSLRLTDGTEVVFVSCHDCESRGWVDTEGDPVPDEFVHARSGRKS
;
A
#
# COMPACT_ATOMS: atom_id res chain seq x y z
N MET A 1 40.63 37.48 -1.99
CA MET A 1 40.02 36.49 -2.90
C MET A 1 38.69 36.04 -2.28
N ALA A 2 37.65 36.01 -3.12
CA ALA A 2 36.29 35.48 -2.94
C ALA A 2 35.53 35.76 -1.63
N ARG A 3 34.68 36.80 -1.68
CA ARG A 3 33.51 37.02 -0.82
C ARG A 3 32.35 36.15 -1.36
N GLY A 4 31.70 35.35 -0.51
CA GLY A 4 30.50 34.58 -0.84
C GLY A 4 29.29 35.11 -0.09
N THR A 5 28.44 35.86 -0.80
CA THR A 5 27.20 36.49 -0.32
C THR A 5 26.07 35.46 -0.20
N PRO A 6 25.16 35.53 0.80
CA PRO A 6 23.93 34.74 0.79
C PRO A 6 22.93 35.33 -0.21
N GLU A 7 22.57 34.54 -1.22
CA GLU A 7 21.58 34.88 -2.25
C GLU A 7 20.16 34.79 -1.66
N ARG A 8 19.45 35.90 -1.77
CA ARG A 8 18.17 36.19 -1.12
C ARG A 8 17.06 35.89 -2.11
N ARG A 9 16.27 34.83 -1.89
CA ARG A 9 15.14 34.48 -2.76
C ARG A 9 14.14 35.66 -2.85
N PRO A 10 13.77 36.11 -4.06
CA PRO A 10 12.69 37.08 -4.21
C PRO A 10 11.33 36.42 -3.98
N ALA A 11 10.47 37.12 -3.23
CA ALA A 11 9.04 36.84 -3.15
C ALA A 11 8.38 37.30 -4.45
N THR A 12 7.88 36.37 -5.25
CA THR A 12 7.00 36.67 -6.38
C THR A 12 5.58 36.87 -5.87
N SER A 13 5.17 38.13 -5.81
CA SER A 13 3.78 38.55 -5.65
C SER A 13 2.97 38.09 -6.86
N GLY A 14 2.02 37.18 -6.65
CA GLY A 14 1.02 36.78 -7.63
C GLY A 14 -0.09 37.84 -7.80
N PRO A 15 -0.79 37.85 -8.94
CA PRO A 15 -1.57 39.00 -9.39
C PRO A 15 -2.97 39.13 -8.78
N ALA A 16 -3.50 40.34 -8.97
CA ALA A 16 -4.78 40.87 -8.53
C ALA A 16 -6.01 40.02 -8.89
N THR A 17 -7.00 40.06 -8.00
CA THR A 17 -8.36 39.55 -8.17
C THR A 17 -9.11 40.32 -9.28
N PRO A 18 -9.74 39.67 -10.27
CA PRO A 18 -10.65 40.37 -11.17
C PRO A 18 -12.05 40.50 -10.57
N ALA A 19 -12.64 41.66 -10.81
CA ALA A 19 -14.00 42.03 -10.46
C ALA A 19 -15.07 41.36 -11.35
N SER A 20 -16.22 41.14 -10.71
CA SER A 20 -17.58 40.86 -11.19
C SER A 20 -17.95 40.74 -12.69
N ALA A 21 -18.61 39.59 -12.93
CA ALA A 21 -19.90 39.40 -13.62
C ALA A 21 -20.00 39.49 -15.16
N ALA A 22 -20.16 38.31 -15.78
CA ALA A 22 -20.99 38.13 -16.97
C ALA A 22 -21.83 36.84 -16.82
N ARG A 23 -23.16 36.98 -16.90
CA ARG A 23 -24.12 35.86 -16.97
C ARG A 23 -24.02 35.21 -18.35
N GLY A 24 -23.13 34.23 -18.48
CA GLY A 24 -22.92 33.41 -19.68
C GLY A 24 -23.48 32.00 -19.51
N ARG A 25 -24.25 31.53 -20.50
CA ARG A 25 -25.01 30.27 -20.51
C ARG A 25 -24.13 29.07 -20.11
N ARG A 26 -24.62 28.24 -19.17
CA ARG A 26 -24.01 26.95 -18.80
C ARG A 26 -23.91 26.06 -20.04
N ARG A 27 -22.70 25.91 -20.60
CA ARG A 27 -22.37 24.81 -21.49
C ARG A 27 -21.76 23.71 -20.63
N SER A 28 -22.58 22.69 -20.34
CA SER A 28 -22.14 21.46 -19.69
C SER A 28 -21.06 20.83 -20.55
N THR A 29 -19.79 20.98 -20.16
CA THR A 29 -18.71 20.15 -20.70
C THR A 29 -18.92 18.77 -20.10
N ARG A 30 -19.56 17.91 -20.89
CA ARG A 30 -19.65 16.48 -20.62
C ARG A 30 -18.22 15.97 -20.55
N THR A 31 -17.70 15.81 -19.34
CA THR A 31 -16.47 15.06 -19.11
C THR A 31 -16.72 13.69 -19.73
N PRO A 32 -15.93 13.24 -20.72
CA PRO A 32 -16.04 11.86 -21.14
C PRO A 32 -15.85 10.99 -19.89
N ASP A 33 -16.76 10.05 -19.70
CA ASP A 33 -16.66 9.01 -18.69
C ASP A 33 -15.35 8.28 -18.97
N ALA A 34 -14.28 8.71 -18.30
CA ALA A 34 -13.04 8.00 -18.27
C ALA A 34 -13.28 6.79 -17.37
N THR A 35 -14.00 5.80 -17.89
CA THR A 35 -14.08 4.49 -17.28
C THR A 35 -12.64 4.07 -17.02
N PRO A 36 -12.19 3.99 -15.75
CA PRO A 36 -10.80 3.70 -15.48
C PRO A 36 -10.51 2.31 -16.04
N LEU A 37 -9.50 2.22 -16.90
CA LEU A 37 -8.97 0.95 -17.36
C LEU A 37 -8.56 0.18 -16.09
N GLY A 38 -9.30 -0.88 -15.78
CA GLY A 38 -9.27 -1.53 -14.47
C GLY A 38 -7.86 -1.74 -13.95
N SER A 39 -7.50 -1.03 -12.87
CA SER A 39 -6.22 -1.20 -12.20
C SER A 39 -6.21 -2.56 -11.52
N LEU A 40 -5.33 -3.46 -11.99
CA LEU A 40 -5.04 -4.73 -11.32
C LEU A 40 -4.17 -4.54 -10.07
N SER A 41 -3.67 -3.33 -9.84
CA SER A 41 -2.84 -2.97 -8.68
C SER A 41 -3.72 -2.50 -7.53
N GLN A 42 -4.57 -3.39 -7.00
CA GLN A 42 -5.19 -3.15 -5.70
C GLN A 42 -4.35 -3.85 -4.64
N ALA A 43 -3.92 -3.08 -3.64
CA ALA A 43 -3.28 -3.65 -2.47
C ALA A 43 -4.28 -4.56 -1.75
N ALA A 44 -3.91 -5.82 -1.55
CA ALA A 44 -4.72 -6.72 -0.75
C ALA A 44 -4.85 -6.16 0.68
N PRO A 45 -6.00 -6.35 1.35
CA PRO A 45 -6.14 -6.02 2.75
C PRO A 45 -5.03 -6.68 3.57
N VAL A 46 -4.40 -5.92 4.45
CA VAL A 46 -3.37 -6.46 5.35
C VAL A 46 -4.08 -7.29 6.43
N PRO A 47 -3.76 -8.59 6.58
CA PRO A 47 -4.30 -9.41 7.66
C PRO A 47 -3.99 -8.78 9.02
N ALA A 48 -4.99 -8.69 9.90
CA ALA A 48 -4.92 -7.88 11.12
C ALA A 48 -3.71 -8.24 12.00
N GLY A 49 -3.38 -9.53 12.06
CA GLY A 49 -2.26 -10.08 12.80
C GLY A 49 -0.87 -9.78 12.27
N THR A 50 -0.77 -9.23 11.06
CA THR A 50 0.51 -9.06 10.35
C THR A 50 0.93 -7.61 10.21
N LYS A 51 0.41 -6.70 11.05
CA LYS A 51 0.72 -5.25 10.97
C LYS A 51 2.19 -4.90 11.21
N GLY A 52 2.92 -5.77 11.89
CA GLY A 52 4.35 -5.65 12.16
C GLY A 52 4.97 -7.02 12.43
N CYS A 53 6.30 -7.08 12.36
CA CYS A 53 7.08 -8.27 12.66
C CYS A 53 6.92 -8.63 14.13
N THR A 54 6.62 -9.89 14.43
CA THR A 54 6.54 -10.39 15.81
C THR A 54 7.91 -10.45 16.50
N SER A 55 9.00 -10.53 15.72
CA SER A 55 10.37 -10.59 16.22
C SER A 55 10.95 -9.20 16.55
N CYS A 56 10.81 -8.23 15.65
CA CYS A 56 11.47 -6.92 15.76
C CYS A 56 10.53 -5.70 15.72
N GLY A 57 9.23 -5.89 15.45
CA GLY A 57 8.24 -4.82 15.35
C GLY A 57 8.23 -4.03 14.03
N SER A 58 9.16 -4.28 13.10
CA SER A 58 9.17 -3.58 11.81
C SER A 58 7.90 -3.82 11.00
N ARG A 59 7.52 -2.82 10.19
CA ARG A 59 6.36 -2.89 9.28
C ARG A 59 6.79 -3.27 7.86
N ASP A 60 8.09 -3.34 7.59
CA ASP A 60 8.63 -3.74 6.30
C ASP A 60 8.58 -5.27 6.14
N LEU A 61 7.41 -5.74 5.71
CA LEU A 61 7.06 -7.14 5.62
C LEU A 61 6.51 -7.46 4.22
N THR A 62 7.05 -8.52 3.60
CA THR A 62 6.36 -9.23 2.53
C THR A 62 5.30 -10.15 3.13
N ARG A 63 4.11 -10.17 2.53
CA ARG A 63 2.98 -11.02 2.95
C ARG A 63 2.41 -11.74 1.75
N VAL A 64 2.17 -13.04 1.89
CA VAL A 64 1.49 -13.84 0.87
C VAL A 64 0.39 -14.64 1.56
N SER A 65 -0.87 -14.32 1.25
CA SER A 65 -2.01 -15.08 1.74
C SER A 65 -2.23 -16.30 0.87
N LEU A 66 -2.36 -17.47 1.50
CA LEU A 66 -2.68 -18.73 0.83
C LEU A 66 -3.89 -19.39 1.49
N ARG A 67 -4.68 -20.07 0.67
CA ARG A 67 -5.71 -20.99 1.13
C ARG A 67 -5.25 -22.42 0.83
N LEU A 68 -5.05 -23.21 1.88
CA LEU A 68 -4.58 -24.59 1.79
C LEU A 68 -5.67 -25.50 1.20
N THR A 69 -5.31 -26.74 0.88
CA THR A 69 -6.22 -27.68 0.18
C THR A 69 -7.43 -28.08 1.01
N ASP A 70 -7.32 -28.01 2.33
CA ASP A 70 -8.42 -28.25 3.28
C ASP A 70 -9.26 -27.00 3.56
N GLY A 71 -8.95 -25.88 2.91
CA GLY A 71 -9.64 -24.61 3.05
C GLY A 71 -9.09 -23.68 4.12
N THR A 72 -8.09 -24.12 4.91
CA THR A 72 -7.44 -23.29 5.94
C THR A 72 -6.75 -22.08 5.30
N GLU A 73 -6.96 -20.88 5.86
CA GLU A 73 -6.27 -19.66 5.42
C GLU A 73 -5.01 -19.43 6.26
N VAL A 74 -3.89 -19.22 5.59
CA VAL A 74 -2.60 -18.92 6.22
C VAL A 74 -1.92 -17.77 5.48
N VAL A 75 -1.00 -17.09 6.15
CA VAL A 75 -0.22 -15.99 5.61
C VAL A 75 1.25 -16.30 5.82
N PHE A 76 2.01 -16.35 4.73
CA PHE A 76 3.46 -16.32 4.80
C PHE A 76 3.93 -14.88 5.07
N VAL A 77 4.76 -14.69 6.08
CA VAL A 77 5.34 -13.39 6.42
C VAL A 77 6.86 -13.48 6.36
N SER A 78 7.50 -12.48 5.73
CA SER A 78 8.95 -12.32 5.72
C SER A 78 9.30 -10.87 6.04
N CYS A 79 10.16 -10.63 7.04
CA CYS A 79 10.63 -9.31 7.41
C CYS A 79 11.93 -8.96 6.68
N HIS A 80 12.05 -7.73 6.19
CA HIS A 80 13.26 -7.25 5.52
C HIS A 80 14.32 -6.75 6.50
N ASP A 81 13.95 -6.30 7.71
CA ASP A 81 14.90 -5.76 8.69
C ASP A 81 15.64 -6.83 9.51
N CYS A 82 14.92 -7.85 9.98
CA CYS A 82 15.49 -8.90 10.85
C CYS A 82 15.50 -10.29 10.20
N GLU A 83 15.06 -10.38 8.94
CA GLU A 83 15.06 -11.60 8.12
C GLU A 83 14.25 -12.77 8.69
N SER A 84 13.47 -12.56 9.77
CA SER A 84 12.57 -13.58 10.31
C SER A 84 11.45 -13.87 9.32
N ARG A 85 11.12 -15.15 9.17
CA ARG A 85 10.05 -15.64 8.31
C ARG A 85 9.28 -16.78 8.97
N GLY A 86 8.03 -16.94 8.57
CA GLY A 86 7.20 -18.03 9.05
C GLY A 86 5.77 -17.92 8.55
N TRP A 87 4.96 -18.90 8.96
CA TRP A 87 3.54 -18.93 8.71
C TRP A 87 2.79 -18.41 9.91
N VAL A 88 1.72 -17.66 9.63
CA VAL A 88 0.74 -17.26 10.62
C VAL A 88 -0.67 -17.49 10.07
N ASP A 89 -1.67 -17.52 10.93
CA ASP A 89 -3.06 -17.48 10.50
C ASP A 89 -3.51 -16.03 10.16
N THR A 90 -4.80 -15.84 9.92
CA THR A 90 -5.36 -14.53 9.59
C THR A 90 -5.41 -13.57 10.78
N GLU A 91 -5.34 -14.10 12.01
CA GLU A 91 -5.29 -13.37 13.28
C GLU A 91 -3.85 -13.02 13.69
N GLY A 92 -2.85 -13.67 13.07
CA GLY A 92 -1.42 -13.44 13.28
C GLY A 92 -0.74 -14.44 14.18
N ASP A 93 -1.45 -15.48 14.60
CA ASP A 93 -0.89 -16.51 15.47
C ASP A 93 0.05 -17.44 14.67
N PRO A 94 1.19 -17.84 15.26
CA PRO A 94 2.18 -18.65 14.56
C PRO A 94 1.61 -20.03 14.18
N VAL A 95 1.77 -20.38 12.91
CA VAL A 95 1.41 -21.69 12.37
C VAL A 95 2.72 -22.45 12.11
N PRO A 96 2.89 -23.67 12.62
CA PRO A 96 4.08 -24.47 12.35
C PRO A 96 4.22 -24.85 10.87
N ASP A 97 5.44 -24.87 10.34
CA ASP A 97 5.69 -25.28 8.95
C ASP A 97 5.17 -26.70 8.67
N GLU A 98 5.32 -27.64 9.59
CA GLU A 98 4.83 -29.02 9.45
C GLU A 98 3.31 -29.07 9.28
N PHE A 99 2.58 -28.17 9.94
CA PHE A 99 1.12 -28.06 9.82
C PHE A 99 0.72 -27.63 8.40
N VAL A 100 1.44 -26.64 7.84
CA VAL A 100 1.19 -26.13 6.49
C VAL A 100 1.52 -27.19 5.44
N HIS A 101 2.69 -27.85 5.55
CA HIS A 101 3.10 -28.89 4.61
C HIS A 101 2.12 -30.08 4.60
N ALA A 102 1.68 -30.54 5.78
CA ALA A 102 0.73 -31.64 5.90
C ALA A 102 -0.62 -31.36 5.21
N ARG A 103 -1.05 -30.10 5.16
CA ARG A 103 -2.31 -29.65 4.55
C ARG A 103 -2.18 -29.14 3.12
N SER A 104 -0.96 -28.88 2.67
CA SER A 104 -0.67 -28.44 1.30
C SER A 104 -0.59 -29.60 0.31
N GLY A 105 -0.33 -30.81 0.80
CA GLY A 105 -0.27 -32.01 -0.03
C GLY A 105 -1.61 -32.30 -0.71
N ARG A 106 -1.60 -32.42 -2.05
CA ARG A 106 -2.74 -33.00 -2.78
C ARG A 106 -2.95 -34.44 -2.28
N LYS A 107 -4.15 -34.77 -1.79
CA LYS A 107 -4.58 -36.16 -1.76
C LYS A 107 -4.73 -36.63 -3.20
N SER A 108 -3.83 -37.50 -3.64
CA SER A 108 -3.97 -38.25 -4.89
C SER A 108 -5.02 -39.34 -4.75
#